data_AF-A0A7J2HS64-F1
#
_entry.id   AF-A0A7J2HS64-F1
#
_cell.length_a   1.000
_cell.length_b   1.000
_cell.length_c   1.000
_cell.angle_alpha   90.00
_cell.angle_beta   90.00
_cell.angle_gamma   90.00
#
_symmetry.space_group_name_H-M   'P 1'
#
loop_
_entity.id
_entity.type
_entity.pdbx_description
1 polymer ?
#
loop_
_entity_poly.entity_id
_entity_poly.type
_entity_poly.pdbx_seq_one_letter_code
_entity_poly.pdbx_strand_id
1 'polypeptide(L)'
;MIRVRVIRERAGRAFSPTRIPGARWVINQYVGCQHACRYCYAKFVRRRYDYGRWGSWVVVRENMPELVRGRYVAGKVYMSSVSDPYQPIERKLELTKRILESMNK
;
A
#
# COMPACT_ATOMS: atom_id res chain seq x y z
N MET A 1 7.14 22.20 -0.67
CA MET A 1 7.01 20.73 -0.49
C MET A 1 5.80 20.44 0.38
N ILE A 2 4.82 19.66 -0.11
CA ILE A 2 3.67 19.27 0.71
C ILE A 2 4.18 18.40 1.86
N ARG A 3 4.06 18.90 3.09
CA ARG A 3 4.39 18.16 4.32
C ARG A 3 3.28 17.12 4.51
N VAL A 4 3.51 15.89 4.06
CA VAL A 4 2.56 14.78 4.23
C VAL A 4 2.58 14.29 5.69
N ARG A 5 1.41 14.10 6.29
CA ARG A 5 1.29 13.45 7.60
C ARG A 5 1.51 11.95 7.42
N VAL A 6 2.55 11.41 8.06
CA VAL A 6 2.85 9.97 8.03
C VAL A 6 2.26 9.30 9.26
N ILE A 7 1.39 8.32 9.05
CA ILE A 7 0.81 7.49 10.12
C ILE A 7 1.41 6.09 10.00
N ARG A 8 1.91 5.53 11.09
CA ARG A 8 2.46 4.15 11.10
C ARG A 8 1.43 3.20 11.69
N GLU A 9 1.12 2.12 10.96
CA GLU A 9 0.19 1.07 11.37
C GLU A 9 0.86 -0.29 11.08
N ARG A 10 0.67 -1.31 11.93
CA ARG A 10 1.08 -2.67 11.57
C ARG A 10 -0.05 -3.38 10.83
N ALA A 11 0.28 -4.07 9.74
CA ALA A 11 -0.66 -4.96 9.08
C ALA A 11 -0.73 -6.32 9.80
N GLY A 12 -1.93 -6.92 9.85
CA GLY A 12 -2.10 -8.30 10.33
C GLY A 12 -1.82 -9.37 9.26
N ARG A 13 -1.89 -9.02 7.98
CA ARG A 13 -1.56 -9.88 6.83
C ARG A 13 -1.02 -9.07 5.66
N ALA A 14 -0.12 -9.65 4.87
CA ALA A 14 0.38 -9.04 3.65
C ALA A 14 -0.59 -9.26 2.46
N PHE A 15 -0.91 -10.52 2.18
CA PHE A 15 -1.76 -10.89 1.05
C PHE A 15 -3.24 -10.83 1.46
N SER A 16 -4.00 -9.93 0.84
CA SER A 16 -5.46 -9.91 0.96
C SER A 16 -6.07 -10.42 -0.35
N PRO A 17 -7.13 -11.25 -0.32
CA PRO A 17 -7.81 -11.64 -1.54
C PRO A 17 -8.44 -10.41 -2.21
N THR A 18 -8.40 -10.35 -3.54
CA THR A 18 -8.99 -9.26 -4.32
C THR A 18 -10.05 -9.78 -5.29
N ARG A 19 -11.04 -8.94 -5.58
CA ARG A 19 -12.03 -9.18 -6.65
C ARG A 19 -11.69 -8.43 -7.93
N ILE A 20 -10.58 -7.69 -7.96
CA ILE A 20 -10.10 -7.03 -9.19
C ILE A 20 -9.65 -8.13 -10.16
N PRO A 21 -10.21 -8.19 -11.37
CA PRO A 21 -9.81 -9.18 -12.36
C PRO A 21 -8.30 -9.17 -12.61
N GLY A 22 -7.70 -10.33 -12.83
CA GLY A 22 -6.29 -10.48 -13.19
C GLY A 22 -5.32 -10.76 -12.03
N ALA A 23 -5.74 -10.68 -10.78
CA ALA A 23 -4.95 -11.14 -9.63
C ALA A 23 -5.80 -11.84 -8.58
N ARG A 24 -5.20 -12.79 -7.86
CA ARG A 24 -5.83 -13.45 -6.71
C ARG A 24 -5.62 -12.66 -5.43
N TRP A 25 -4.48 -11.97 -5.33
CA TRP A 25 -4.05 -11.28 -4.12
C TRP A 25 -3.75 -9.81 -4.40
N VAL A 26 -3.83 -9.00 -3.35
CA VAL A 26 -3.31 -7.64 -3.33
C VAL A 26 -2.56 -7.40 -2.03
N ILE A 27 -1.42 -6.70 -2.13
CA ILE A 27 -0.67 -6.18 -0.99
C ILE A 27 -0.93 -4.67 -0.93
N ASN A 28 -1.25 -4.14 0.26
CA ASN A 28 -1.46 -2.71 0.46
C ASN A 28 -0.59 -2.21 1.62
N GLN A 29 0.65 -1.87 1.27
CA GLN A 29 1.69 -1.30 2.13
C GLN A 29 1.45 0.17 2.46
N TYR A 30 0.76 0.88 1.57
CA TYR A 30 0.33 2.26 1.78
C TYR A 30 -1.19 2.41 1.70
N VAL A 31 -1.72 3.34 2.50
CA VAL A 31 -3.10 3.82 2.41
C VAL A 31 -3.07 5.34 2.37
N GLY A 32 -3.79 5.96 1.45
CA GLY A 32 -3.55 7.36 1.11
C GLY A 32 -2.45 7.48 0.07
N CYS A 33 -2.51 8.53 -0.75
CA CYS A 33 -1.61 8.72 -1.89
C CYS A 33 -1.23 10.18 -2.07
N GLN A 34 0.07 10.49 -2.01
CA GLN A 34 0.59 11.86 -2.18
C GLN A 34 0.38 12.45 -3.57
N HIS A 35 0.10 11.62 -4.58
CA HIS A 35 -0.28 12.11 -5.91
C HIS A 35 -1.55 12.96 -5.87
N ALA A 36 -2.42 12.74 -4.87
CA ALA A 36 -3.59 13.58 -4.61
C ALA A 36 -4.54 13.74 -5.82
N CYS A 37 -4.58 12.78 -6.74
CA CYS A 37 -5.34 12.91 -7.99
C CYS A 37 -6.83 13.17 -7.71
N ARG A 38 -7.40 14.18 -8.38
CA ARG A 38 -8.79 14.63 -8.18
C ARG A 38 -9.82 13.52 -8.45
N TYR A 39 -9.53 12.63 -9.40
CA TYR A 39 -10.39 11.54 -9.85
C TYR A 39 -10.11 10.19 -9.16
N CYS A 40 -9.27 10.16 -8.12
CA CYS A 40 -8.84 8.89 -7.52
C CYS A 40 -9.97 8.21 -6.75
N TYR A 41 -10.39 7.02 -7.19
CA TYR A 41 -11.40 6.21 -6.47
C TYR A 41 -10.94 5.81 -5.06
N ALA A 42 -9.63 5.70 -4.83
CA ALA A 42 -9.05 5.28 -3.56
C ALA A 42 -9.50 6.16 -2.38
N LYS A 43 -9.80 7.45 -2.66
CA LYS A 43 -10.35 8.42 -1.71
C LYS A 43 -11.66 7.94 -1.07
N PHE A 44 -12.47 7.17 -1.80
CA PHE A 44 -13.81 6.76 -1.35
C PHE A 44 -13.87 5.35 -0.77
N VAL A 45 -12.92 4.46 -1.12
CA VAL A 45 -12.94 3.05 -0.67
C VAL A 45 -12.30 2.83 0.70
N ARG A 46 -11.59 3.83 1.24
CA ARG A 46 -10.90 3.75 2.54
C ARG A 46 -11.46 4.75 3.57
N ARG A 47 -12.80 4.91 3.61
CA ARG A 47 -13.51 5.90 4.46
C ARG A 47 -13.18 5.82 5.95
N ARG A 48 -12.75 4.66 6.45
CA ARG A 48 -12.30 4.51 7.85
C ARG A 48 -11.05 5.32 8.20
N TYR A 49 -10.31 5.79 7.19
CA TYR A 49 -9.12 6.61 7.35
C TYR A 49 -9.47 8.06 7.01
N ASP A 50 -9.86 8.82 8.02
CA ASP A 50 -10.19 10.23 7.89
C ASP A 50 -9.15 11.10 8.60
N TYR A 51 -7.97 11.22 7.98
CA TYR A 51 -6.88 12.06 8.49
C TYR A 51 -6.82 13.42 7.79
N GLY A 52 -7.95 13.86 7.22
CA GLY A 52 -8.07 15.11 6.48
C GLY A 52 -7.98 14.95 4.96
N ARG A 53 -7.59 16.04 4.29
CA ARG A 53 -7.65 16.18 2.83
C ARG A 53 -6.90 15.05 2.10
N TRP A 54 -7.48 14.54 1.01
CA TRP A 54 -6.82 13.57 0.14
C TRP A 54 -5.44 14.07 -0.32
N GLY A 55 -4.41 13.24 -0.12
CA GLY A 55 -3.02 13.56 -0.42
C GLY A 55 -2.25 14.31 0.68
N SER A 56 -2.89 14.72 1.78
CA SER A 56 -2.18 15.31 2.92
C SER A 56 -1.69 14.28 3.93
N TRP A 57 -1.99 13.00 3.74
CA TRP A 57 -1.63 11.92 4.66
C TRP A 57 -1.33 10.61 3.93
N VAL A 58 -0.49 9.78 4.55
CA VAL A 58 -0.22 8.39 4.13
C VAL A 58 -0.09 7.53 5.38
N VAL A 59 -0.82 6.42 5.43
CA VAL A 59 -0.58 5.33 6.36
C VAL A 59 0.47 4.41 5.76
N VAL A 60 1.48 4.07 6.55
CA VAL A 60 2.60 3.22 6.18
C VAL A 60 2.58 1.97 7.04
N ARG A 61 2.65 0.81 6.39
CA ARG A 61 2.67 -0.50 7.04
C ARG A 61 4.04 -1.14 6.90
N GLU A 62 4.98 -0.69 7.74
CA GLU A 62 6.41 -1.01 7.62
C GLU A 62 6.75 -2.49 7.85
N ASN A 63 5.88 -3.24 8.54
CA ASN A 63 6.07 -4.66 8.82
C ASN A 63 5.76 -5.58 7.62
N MET A 64 5.39 -5.04 6.46
CA MET A 64 4.98 -5.84 5.32
C MET A 64 6.08 -6.79 4.77
N PRO A 65 7.37 -6.39 4.70
CA PRO A 65 8.45 -7.30 4.30
C PRO A 65 8.57 -8.54 5.20
N GLU A 66 8.32 -8.38 6.51
CA GLU A 66 8.31 -9.50 7.47
C GLU A 66 7.17 -10.48 7.16
N LEU A 67 6.00 -9.95 6.80
CA LEU A 67 4.81 -10.75 6.55
C LEU A 67 4.86 -11.54 5.22
N VAL A 68 5.63 -11.07 4.23
CA VAL A 68 5.79 -11.80 2.95
C VAL A 68 6.96 -12.78 2.98
N ARG A 69 7.94 -12.59 3.86
CA ARG A 69 9.16 -13.41 3.93
C ARG A 69 8.83 -14.89 4.14
N GLY A 70 9.37 -15.74 3.25
CA GLY A 70 9.17 -17.19 3.31
C GLY A 70 7.73 -17.65 3.03
N ARG A 71 6.82 -16.74 2.68
CA ARG A 71 5.44 -17.09 2.32
C ARG A 71 5.31 -17.25 0.82
N TYR A 72 4.79 -18.40 0.41
CA TYR A 72 4.36 -18.64 -0.96
C TYR A 72 2.84 -18.43 -1.07
N VAL A 73 2.41 -17.79 -2.16
CA VAL A 73 0.99 -17.68 -2.52
C VAL A 73 0.82 -18.05 -3.99
N ALA A 74 -0.17 -18.90 -4.29
CA ALA A 74 -0.48 -19.25 -5.67
C ALA A 74 -1.25 -18.11 -6.36
N GLY A 75 -0.91 -17.83 -7.61
CA GLY A 75 -1.57 -16.84 -8.47
C GLY A 75 -0.95 -15.44 -8.41
N LYS A 76 -1.43 -14.54 -9.27
CA LYS A 76 -0.89 -13.18 -9.42
C LYS A 76 -1.23 -12.31 -8.20
N VAL A 77 -0.31 -11.40 -7.88
CA VAL A 77 -0.40 -10.45 -6.77
C VAL A 77 -0.35 -9.02 -7.32
N TYR A 78 -1.38 -8.22 -7.07
CA TYR A 78 -1.31 -6.77 -7.31
C TYR A 78 -0.53 -6.07 -6.22
N MET A 79 0.37 -5.19 -6.61
CA MET A 79 1.12 -4.33 -5.71
C MET A 79 0.36 -3.01 -5.54
N SER A 80 -0.47 -2.96 -4.50
CA SER A 80 -1.42 -1.90 -4.18
C SER A 80 -2.67 -1.83 -5.07
N SER A 81 -3.81 -1.59 -4.43
CA SER A 81 -5.08 -1.24 -5.09
C SER A 81 -5.79 -0.05 -4.45
N VAL A 82 -5.22 0.57 -3.43
CA VAL A 82 -5.82 1.74 -2.75
C VAL A 82 -4.83 2.89 -2.54
N SER A 83 -3.68 2.81 -3.19
CA SER A 83 -2.65 3.84 -3.24
C SER A 83 -1.72 3.51 -4.41
N ASP A 84 -0.82 4.42 -4.74
CA ASP A 84 0.26 4.11 -5.66
C ASP A 84 1.45 3.51 -4.87
N PRO A 85 2.02 2.36 -5.29
CA PRO A 85 3.13 1.73 -4.57
C PRO A 85 4.46 2.52 -4.68
N TYR A 86 4.59 3.38 -5.69
CA TYR A 86 5.76 4.22 -5.96
C TYR A 86 5.46 5.71 -5.79
N GLN A 87 4.48 6.06 -4.95
CA GLN A 87 4.23 7.46 -4.57
C GLN A 87 5.47 8.12 -3.91
N PRO A 88 5.57 9.47 -3.88
CA PRO A 88 6.77 10.17 -3.43
C PRO A 88 7.45 9.71 -2.13
N ILE A 89 6.71 9.21 -1.12
CA ILE A 89 7.27 8.69 0.13
C ILE A 89 8.08 7.40 -0.06
N GLU A 90 7.81 6.62 -1.12
CA GLU A 90 8.57 5.42 -1.47
C GLU A 90 10.05 5.73 -1.72
N ARG A 91 10.39 6.91 -2.28
CA ARG A 91 11.79 7.35 -2.44
C ARG A 91 12.57 7.35 -1.12
N LYS A 92 11.89 7.52 0.01
CA LYS A 92 12.51 7.56 1.35
C LYS A 92 12.41 6.23 2.09
N LEU A 93 11.31 5.49 1.89
CA LEU A 93 11.02 4.29 2.67
C LEU A 93 11.45 2.99 1.99
N GLU A 94 11.52 2.99 0.65
CA GLU A 94 11.80 1.82 -0.19
C GLU A 94 10.97 0.59 0.22
N LEU A 95 9.72 0.81 0.66
CA LEU A 95 8.92 -0.24 1.27
C LEU A 95 8.44 -1.24 0.21
N THR A 96 8.03 -0.74 -0.96
CA THR A 96 7.68 -1.60 -2.10
C THR A 96 8.86 -2.45 -2.52
N LYS A 97 10.05 -1.84 -2.65
CA LYS A 97 11.30 -2.56 -2.96
C LYS A 97 11.58 -3.67 -1.94
N ARG A 98 11.59 -3.34 -0.65
CA ARG A 98 11.83 -4.32 0.44
C ARG A 98 10.81 -5.46 0.46
N ILE A 99 9.55 -5.19 0.11
CA ILE A 99 8.52 -6.23 -0.03
C ILE A 99 8.89 -7.16 -1.17
N LEU A 100 9.19 -6.61 -2.37
CA LEU A 100 9.55 -7.40 -3.55
C LEU A 100 10.80 -8.26 -3.30
N GLU A 101 11.81 -7.71 -2.64
CA GLU A 101 13.03 -8.45 -2.25
C GLU A 101 12.75 -9.57 -1.24
N SER A 102 11.70 -9.44 -0.42
CA SER A 102 11.31 -10.44 0.58
C SER A 102 10.30 -11.46 0.07
N MET A 103 9.70 -11.25 -1.11
CA MET A 103 8.76 -12.19 -1.71
C MET A 103 9.48 -13.42 -2.26
N ASN A 104 8.87 -14.59 -2.06
CA ASN A 104 9.30 -15.79 -2.76
C ASN A 104 8.92 -15.67 -4.24
N LYS A 105 9.84 -16.01 -5.14
CA LYS A 105 9.68 -15.84 -6.60
C LYS A 105 9.06 -17.06 -7.25
#